data_AF-A0A167SV76-F1
#
_entry.id   AF-A0A167SV76-F1
#
_cell.length_a   1.000
_cell.length_b   1.000
_cell.length_c   1.000
_cell.angle_alpha   90.00
_cell.angle_beta   90.00
_cell.angle_gamma   90.00
#
_symmetry.space_group_name_H-M   'P 1'
#
loop_
_entity.id
_entity.type
_entity.pdbx_description
1 polymer ?
#
loop_
_entity_poly.entity_id
_entity_poly.type
_entity_poly.pdbx_seq_one_letter_code
_entity_poly.pdbx_strand_id
1 'polypeptide(L)'
;KAVTLVAVSGFFKHKVAWCGCLVEGRRLSSAMQLFREGLFPATQTKPETAFTFDLLDYFWVDMMECKTANQSFIRKLGRITNPDFPEDSPQLYHQLMYCSRSYRDLVTRVTFGYGHNLAKEPGVGSLALFCPACPQPGFNLPDNWEDDPAQYAYKRQIVNDGNFKAQNSHSARPDKDVCLNDGEGYMVAEQPYQEYL
;
A
#
# COMPACT_ATOMS: atom_id res chain seq x y z
N LYS A 1 4.35 -4.55 -28.33
CA LYS A 1 5.51 -4.91 -27.47
C LYS A 1 5.03 -5.96 -26.48
N ALA A 2 5.89 -6.90 -26.03
CA ALA A 2 5.47 -7.88 -25.03
C ALA A 2 5.37 -7.23 -23.64
N VAL A 3 4.32 -7.54 -22.89
CA VAL A 3 4.09 -7.15 -21.50
C VAL A 3 3.77 -8.41 -20.71
N THR A 4 4.39 -8.56 -19.54
CA THR A 4 4.07 -9.64 -18.60
C THR A 4 2.93 -9.17 -17.69
N LEU A 5 1.77 -9.78 -17.85
CA LEU A 5 0.62 -9.59 -16.98
C LEU A 5 0.66 -10.64 -15.88
N VAL A 6 0.48 -10.21 -14.64
CA VAL A 6 0.51 -11.09 -13.47
C VAL A 6 -0.88 -11.11 -12.84
N ALA A 7 -1.47 -12.30 -12.77
CA ALA A 7 -2.78 -12.53 -12.18
C ALA A 7 -2.70 -13.62 -11.10
N VAL A 8 -3.78 -13.81 -10.35
CA VAL A 8 -3.89 -14.87 -9.33
C VAL A 8 -3.62 -16.25 -9.94
N SER A 9 -3.97 -16.43 -11.22
CA SER A 9 -3.74 -17.65 -11.99
C SER A 9 -2.33 -17.81 -12.57
N GLY A 10 -1.41 -16.85 -12.36
CA GLY A 10 -0.02 -16.97 -12.79
C GLY A 10 0.51 -15.82 -13.65
N PHE A 11 1.57 -16.12 -14.43
CA PHE A 11 2.25 -15.18 -15.31
C PHE A 11 1.86 -15.36 -16.77
N PHE A 12 1.53 -14.26 -17.44
CA PHE A 12 1.05 -14.26 -18.82
C PHE A 12 1.80 -13.24 -19.67
N LYS A 13 2.52 -13.70 -20.69
CA LYS A 13 3.28 -12.83 -21.58
C LYS A 13 2.50 -12.56 -22.87
N HIS A 14 2.00 -11.34 -23.03
CA HIS A 14 1.17 -10.97 -24.17
C HIS A 14 1.75 -9.81 -24.97
N LYS A 15 1.50 -9.81 -26.29
CA LYS A 15 1.75 -8.63 -27.12
C LYS A 15 0.61 -7.64 -26.91
N VAL A 16 0.91 -6.48 -26.32
CA VAL A 16 -0.08 -5.41 -26.11
C VAL A 16 -0.01 -4.41 -27.26
N ALA A 17 -1.19 -4.06 -27.79
CA ALA A 17 -1.40 -2.95 -28.69
C ALA A 17 -1.88 -1.75 -27.87
N TRP A 18 -1.15 -0.63 -27.96
CA TRP A 18 -1.47 0.57 -27.19
C TRP A 18 -2.47 1.43 -27.93
N CYS A 19 -3.50 1.87 -27.24
CA CYS A 19 -4.48 2.80 -27.79
C CYS A 19 -3.77 4.12 -28.18
N GLY A 20 -4.13 4.61 -29.37
CA GLY A 20 -3.69 5.89 -29.91
C GLY A 20 -4.70 7.02 -29.71
N CYS A 21 -5.89 6.72 -29.17
CA CYS A 21 -6.96 7.69 -29.02
C CYS A 21 -6.55 8.83 -28.06
N LEU A 22 -7.06 10.02 -28.36
CA LEU A 22 -6.92 11.19 -27.52
C LEU A 22 -8.10 11.27 -26.56
N VAL A 23 -7.81 11.50 -25.28
CA VAL A 23 -8.79 11.80 -24.25
C VAL A 23 -8.51 13.23 -23.81
N GLU A 24 -9.49 14.12 -23.94
CA GLU A 24 -9.33 15.56 -23.63
C GLU A 24 -8.13 16.20 -24.37
N GLY A 25 -7.93 15.82 -25.63
CA GLY A 25 -6.84 16.34 -26.47
C GLY A 25 -5.45 15.80 -26.13
N ARG A 26 -5.31 14.85 -25.18
CA ARG A 26 -4.03 14.24 -24.81
C ARG A 26 -4.04 12.73 -25.01
N ARG A 27 -2.89 12.17 -25.37
CA ARG A 27 -2.71 10.72 -25.41
C ARG A 27 -2.53 10.20 -24.00
N LEU A 28 -3.33 9.20 -23.63
CA LEU A 28 -3.18 8.54 -22.34
C LEU A 28 -1.85 7.77 -22.27
N SER A 29 -1.12 7.89 -21.16
CA SER A 29 0.12 7.14 -20.96
C SER A 29 -0.13 5.64 -20.96
N SER A 30 0.85 4.83 -21.37
CA SER A 30 0.74 3.36 -21.32
C SER A 30 0.39 2.84 -19.92
N ALA A 31 0.94 3.47 -18.88
CA ALA A 31 0.62 3.16 -17.50
C ALA A 31 -0.86 3.39 -17.16
N MET A 32 -1.43 4.54 -17.56
CA MET A 32 -2.85 4.84 -17.35
C MET A 32 -3.78 3.98 -18.21
N GLN A 33 -3.35 3.57 -19.41
CA GLN A 33 -4.11 2.61 -20.21
C GLN A 33 -4.22 1.26 -19.49
N LEU A 34 -3.11 0.74 -18.94
CA LEU A 34 -3.15 -0.48 -18.12
C LEU A 34 -4.03 -0.29 -16.88
N PHE A 35 -3.86 0.83 -16.18
CA PHE A 35 -4.59 1.11 -14.95
C PHE A 35 -6.11 1.11 -15.18
N ARG A 36 -6.59 1.69 -16.30
CA ARG A 36 -8.02 1.66 -16.69
C ARG A 36 -8.55 0.25 -16.95
N GLU A 37 -7.68 -0.66 -17.37
CA GLU A 37 -8.02 -2.07 -17.61
C GLU A 37 -7.83 -2.95 -16.35
N GLY A 38 -7.73 -2.35 -15.15
CA GLY A 38 -7.55 -3.10 -13.89
C GLY A 38 -6.14 -3.66 -13.69
N LEU A 39 -5.14 -3.10 -14.39
CA LEU A 39 -3.75 -3.55 -14.36
C LEU A 39 -2.86 -2.45 -13.78
N PHE A 40 -2.30 -2.70 -12.59
CA PHE A 40 -1.35 -1.80 -11.96
C PHE A 40 0.05 -1.95 -12.59
N PRO A 41 0.60 -0.91 -13.23
CA PRO A 41 1.87 -1.00 -13.93
C PRO A 41 3.07 -0.97 -12.97
N ALA A 42 4.07 -1.82 -13.23
CA ALA A 42 5.31 -1.83 -12.44
C ALA A 42 6.24 -0.64 -12.72
N THR A 43 6.02 0.09 -13.83
CA THR A 43 6.73 1.33 -14.16
C THR A 43 5.79 2.32 -14.84
N GLN A 44 6.01 3.61 -14.62
CA GLN A 44 5.06 4.65 -15.06
C GLN A 44 5.27 5.12 -16.52
N THR A 45 6.47 4.95 -17.07
CA THR A 45 6.83 5.48 -18.40
C THR A 45 6.68 4.43 -19.50
N LYS A 46 7.28 3.26 -19.33
CA LYS A 46 7.29 2.17 -20.32
C LYS A 46 7.05 0.83 -19.64
N PRO A 47 5.79 0.54 -19.23
CA PRO A 47 5.48 -0.70 -18.52
C PRO A 47 5.77 -1.93 -19.37
N GLU A 48 6.55 -2.85 -18.80
CA GLU A 48 6.79 -4.20 -19.33
C GLU A 48 6.17 -5.27 -18.43
N THR A 49 5.67 -4.88 -17.25
CA THR A 49 5.02 -5.74 -16.28
C THR A 49 3.85 -4.99 -15.67
N ALA A 50 2.73 -5.68 -15.47
CA ALA A 50 1.58 -5.14 -14.76
C ALA A 50 0.90 -6.24 -13.93
N PHE A 51 0.37 -5.87 -12.77
CA PHE A 51 -0.31 -6.77 -11.85
C PHE A 51 -1.80 -6.46 -11.86
N THR A 52 -2.65 -7.47 -11.96
CA THR A 52 -4.09 -7.28 -11.76
C THR A 52 -4.38 -6.76 -10.34
N PHE A 53 -5.41 -5.93 -10.19
CA PHE A 53 -5.85 -5.47 -8.87
C PHE A 53 -6.20 -6.65 -7.95
N ASP A 54 -6.93 -7.65 -8.47
CA ASP A 54 -7.27 -8.88 -7.74
C ASP A 54 -6.06 -9.60 -7.17
N LEU A 55 -4.95 -9.66 -7.91
CA LEU A 55 -3.71 -10.26 -7.42
C LEU A 55 -3.10 -9.46 -6.28
N LEU A 56 -3.13 -8.13 -6.35
CA LEU A 56 -2.59 -7.26 -5.30
C LEU A 56 -3.41 -7.33 -4.01
N ASP A 57 -4.73 -7.44 -4.14
CA ASP A 57 -5.62 -7.67 -2.99
C ASP A 57 -5.48 -9.08 -2.42
N TYR A 58 -5.39 -10.10 -3.27
CA TYR A 58 -5.11 -11.47 -2.83
C TYR A 58 -3.75 -11.56 -2.10
N PHE A 59 -2.71 -10.94 -2.67
CA PHE A 59 -1.39 -10.90 -2.06
C PHE A 59 -1.40 -10.23 -0.69
N TRP A 60 -2.17 -9.14 -0.53
CA TRP A 60 -2.31 -8.46 0.75
C TRP A 60 -2.89 -9.38 1.83
N VAL A 61 -3.97 -10.10 1.52
CA VAL A 61 -4.59 -11.06 2.46
C VAL A 61 -3.62 -12.21 2.76
N ASP A 62 -2.95 -12.77 1.75
CA ASP A 62 -1.97 -13.85 1.90
C ASP A 62 -0.77 -13.40 2.78
N MET A 63 -0.32 -12.15 2.64
CA MET A 63 0.71 -11.56 3.50
C MET A 63 0.23 -11.41 4.95
N MET A 64 -1.00 -10.94 5.17
CA MET A 64 -1.55 -10.72 6.51
C MET A 64 -1.83 -12.02 7.25
N GLU A 65 -2.52 -12.96 6.60
CA GLU A 65 -2.97 -14.21 7.21
C GLU A 65 -1.87 -15.27 7.26
N CYS A 66 -1.12 -15.43 6.16
CA CYS A 66 -0.13 -16.49 6.04
C CYS A 66 1.31 -16.03 6.31
N LYS A 67 1.54 -14.73 6.55
CA LYS A 67 2.89 -14.15 6.72
C LYS A 67 3.81 -14.45 5.54
N THR A 68 3.23 -14.54 4.33
CA THR A 68 3.97 -14.90 3.13
C THR A 68 4.91 -13.77 2.72
N ALA A 69 6.21 -14.05 2.64
CA ALA A 69 7.18 -13.13 2.08
C ALA A 69 6.99 -12.98 0.56
N ASN A 70 7.26 -11.78 0.02
CA ASN A 70 7.11 -11.47 -1.42
C ASN A 70 7.77 -12.52 -2.34
N GLN A 71 8.98 -12.99 -2.00
CA GLN A 71 9.68 -13.99 -2.79
C GLN A 71 8.95 -15.35 -2.79
N SER A 72 8.42 -15.76 -1.64
CA SER A 72 7.62 -16.98 -1.54
C SER A 72 6.35 -16.88 -2.37
N PHE A 73 5.71 -15.72 -2.39
CA PHE A 73 4.52 -15.47 -3.20
C PHE A 73 4.80 -15.52 -4.71
N ILE A 74 5.88 -14.88 -5.18
CA ILE A 74 6.32 -14.99 -6.59
C ILE A 74 6.63 -16.44 -6.97
N ARG A 75 7.29 -17.20 -6.09
CA ARG A 75 7.54 -18.64 -6.32
C ARG A 75 6.25 -19.47 -6.29
N LYS A 76 5.24 -19.09 -5.50
CA LYS A 76 3.91 -19.71 -5.50
C LYS A 76 3.23 -19.49 -6.87
N LEU A 77 3.24 -18.26 -7.38
CA LEU A 77 2.75 -17.96 -8.74
C LEU A 77 3.52 -18.73 -9.81
N GLY A 78 4.82 -18.93 -9.64
CA GLY A 78 5.62 -19.72 -10.58
C GLY A 78 5.15 -21.17 -10.67
N ARG A 79 4.88 -21.80 -9.52
CA ARG A 79 4.31 -23.15 -9.47
C ARG A 79 2.89 -23.24 -10.02
N ILE A 80 2.08 -22.20 -9.87
CA ILE A 80 0.74 -22.14 -10.48
C ILE A 80 0.85 -22.04 -12.01
N THR A 81 1.82 -21.25 -12.50
CA THR A 81 2.00 -20.99 -13.93
C THR A 81 2.59 -22.18 -14.67
N ASN A 82 3.66 -22.77 -14.12
CA ASN A 82 4.36 -23.91 -14.69
C ASN A 82 4.77 -24.84 -13.54
N PRO A 83 3.94 -25.83 -13.20
CA PRO A 83 4.24 -26.77 -12.12
C PRO A 83 5.50 -27.61 -12.37
N ASP A 84 5.81 -27.93 -13.62
CA ASP A 84 6.93 -28.79 -14.00
C ASP A 84 8.27 -28.05 -13.87
N PHE A 85 8.30 -26.76 -14.24
CA PHE A 85 9.50 -25.91 -14.21
C PHE A 85 9.19 -24.52 -13.62
N PRO A 86 8.88 -24.42 -12.31
CA PRO A 86 8.49 -23.16 -11.69
C PRO A 86 9.60 -22.10 -11.68
N GLU A 87 10.86 -22.52 -11.75
CA GLU A 87 12.05 -21.67 -11.84
C GLU A 87 12.16 -20.88 -13.15
N ASP A 88 11.53 -21.36 -14.23
CA ASP A 88 11.47 -20.64 -15.51
C ASP A 88 10.55 -19.41 -15.46
N SER A 89 9.79 -19.27 -14.37
CA SER A 89 8.90 -18.14 -14.17
C SER A 89 9.65 -16.83 -13.91
N PRO A 90 9.11 -15.68 -14.36
CA PRO A 90 9.73 -14.38 -14.12
C PRO A 90 9.99 -14.08 -12.64
N GLN A 91 11.20 -13.62 -12.32
CA GLN A 91 11.55 -13.14 -10.97
C GLN A 91 11.12 -11.68 -10.82
N LEU A 92 9.88 -11.46 -10.36
CA LEU A 92 9.25 -10.14 -10.25
C LEU A 92 9.17 -9.61 -8.81
N TYR A 93 10.14 -9.97 -7.96
CA TYR A 93 10.17 -9.61 -6.53
C TYR A 93 10.06 -8.10 -6.29
N HIS A 94 10.95 -7.32 -6.93
CA HIS A 94 11.00 -5.87 -6.72
C HIS A 94 9.76 -5.18 -7.28
N GLN A 95 9.25 -5.68 -8.40
CA GLN A 95 8.05 -5.18 -9.06
C GLN A 95 6.81 -5.44 -8.19
N LEU A 96 6.67 -6.63 -7.61
CA LEU A 96 5.60 -6.93 -6.65
C LEU A 96 5.71 -6.06 -5.41
N MET A 97 6.91 -5.89 -4.85
CA MET A 97 7.14 -5.05 -3.68
C MET A 97 6.74 -3.58 -3.95
N TYR A 98 7.13 -3.04 -5.09
CA TYR A 98 6.73 -1.70 -5.51
C TYR A 98 5.21 -1.60 -5.71
N CYS A 99 4.63 -2.47 -6.54
CA CYS A 99 3.21 -2.39 -6.89
C CYS A 99 2.31 -2.61 -5.67
N SER A 100 2.62 -3.58 -4.81
CA SER A 100 1.84 -3.85 -3.60
C SER A 100 1.83 -2.66 -2.64
N ARG A 101 2.99 -2.03 -2.39
CA ARG A 101 3.09 -0.83 -1.55
C ARG A 101 2.33 0.35 -2.15
N SER A 102 2.59 0.67 -3.42
CA SER A 102 1.95 1.81 -4.09
C SER A 102 0.44 1.63 -4.28
N TYR A 103 -0.01 0.41 -4.58
CA TYR A 103 -1.44 0.11 -4.68
C TYR A 103 -2.12 0.20 -3.32
N ARG A 104 -1.49 -0.31 -2.24
CA ARG A 104 -2.06 -0.20 -0.89
C ARG A 104 -2.17 1.25 -0.43
N ASP A 105 -1.17 2.08 -0.73
CA ASP A 105 -1.24 3.52 -0.48
C ASP A 105 -2.40 4.17 -1.25
N LEU A 106 -2.53 3.86 -2.54
CA LEU A 106 -3.64 4.37 -3.36
C LEU A 106 -5.01 3.95 -2.80
N VAL A 107 -5.19 2.67 -2.45
CA VAL A 107 -6.42 2.16 -1.83
C VAL A 107 -6.70 2.87 -0.51
N THR A 108 -5.67 3.14 0.29
CA THR A 108 -5.79 3.87 1.56
C THR A 108 -6.28 5.29 1.31
N ARG A 109 -5.62 6.04 0.42
CA ARG A 109 -6.01 7.41 0.06
C ARG A 109 -7.45 7.48 -0.46
N VAL A 110 -7.85 6.54 -1.32
CA VAL A 110 -9.23 6.45 -1.81
C VAL A 110 -10.22 6.17 -0.67
N THR A 111 -9.89 5.24 0.23
CA THR A 111 -10.74 4.87 1.38
C THR A 111 -11.00 6.06 2.30
N PHE A 112 -10.00 6.93 2.49
CA PHE A 112 -10.12 8.15 3.29
C PHE A 112 -10.63 9.37 2.50
N GLY A 113 -11.06 9.19 1.25
CA GLY A 113 -11.69 10.23 0.43
C GLY A 113 -10.73 11.21 -0.26
N TYR A 114 -9.42 10.91 -0.28
CA TYR A 114 -8.41 11.74 -0.95
C TYR A 114 -8.33 11.52 -2.47
N GLY A 115 -9.14 10.62 -3.04
CA GLY A 115 -9.17 10.36 -4.49
C GLY A 115 -9.94 11.39 -5.33
N HIS A 116 -10.81 12.20 -4.73
CA HIS A 116 -11.73 13.09 -5.47
C HIS A 116 -11.29 14.55 -5.53
N ASN A 117 -10.53 15.02 -4.54
CA ASN A 117 -10.05 16.40 -4.48
C ASN A 117 -8.53 16.41 -4.57
N LEU A 118 -8.01 16.62 -5.78
CA LEU A 118 -6.57 16.65 -6.06
C LEU A 118 -5.84 17.83 -5.41
N ALA A 119 -6.56 18.81 -4.85
CA ALA A 119 -5.95 19.91 -4.09
C ALA A 119 -5.78 19.57 -2.60
N LYS A 120 -6.32 18.43 -2.14
CA LYS A 120 -6.29 18.02 -0.75
C LYS A 120 -5.34 16.83 -0.59
N GLU A 121 -4.24 17.05 0.11
CA GLU A 121 -3.34 15.99 0.55
C GLU A 121 -3.67 15.55 1.99
N PRO A 122 -3.32 14.31 2.38
CA PRO A 122 -3.43 13.89 3.76
C PRO A 122 -2.58 14.76 4.68
N GLY A 123 -3.19 15.21 5.78
CA GLY A 123 -2.48 15.83 6.90
C GLY A 123 -2.13 14.81 7.99
N VAL A 124 -1.52 15.30 9.06
CA VAL A 124 -1.15 14.51 10.25
C VAL A 124 -2.34 13.71 10.76
N GLY A 125 -2.18 12.40 10.91
CA GLY A 125 -3.20 11.47 11.40
C GLY A 125 -4.46 11.33 10.53
N SER A 126 -4.50 11.95 9.35
CA SER A 126 -5.73 12.00 8.55
C SER A 126 -6.04 10.73 7.75
N LEU A 127 -5.08 9.79 7.68
CA LEU A 127 -5.23 8.42 7.19
C LEU A 127 -5.37 7.41 8.35
N ALA A 128 -5.54 7.87 9.59
CA ALA A 128 -5.86 7.01 10.73
C ALA A 128 -7.37 6.92 10.91
N LEU A 129 -7.91 5.71 11.15
CA LEU A 129 -9.32 5.59 11.50
C LEU A 129 -9.58 6.27 12.83
N PHE A 130 -10.60 7.12 12.86
CA PHE A 130 -11.09 7.70 14.10
C PHE A 130 -11.62 6.59 15.01
N CYS A 131 -11.10 6.52 16.24
CA CYS A 131 -11.52 5.56 17.25
C CYS A 131 -12.58 6.20 18.17
N PRO A 132 -13.89 5.95 17.96
CA PRO A 132 -14.94 6.51 18.81
C PRO A 132 -15.00 5.88 20.21
N ALA A 133 -14.35 4.73 20.41
CA ALA A 133 -14.26 4.06 21.70
C ALA A 133 -13.12 4.59 22.58
N CYS A 134 -12.11 5.20 21.97
CA CYS A 134 -10.99 5.79 22.69
C CYS A 134 -11.45 7.10 23.35
N PRO A 135 -10.84 7.55 24.46
CA PRO A 135 -11.12 8.88 25.02
C PRO A 135 -10.89 10.01 24.00
N GLN A 136 -11.97 10.74 23.69
CA GLN A 136 -12.03 11.86 22.73
C GLN A 136 -12.63 13.10 23.42
N PRO A 137 -11.79 14.05 23.87
CA PRO A 137 -12.25 15.33 24.40
C PRO A 137 -13.24 16.02 23.45
N GLY A 138 -14.36 16.50 23.96
CA GLY A 138 -15.43 17.16 23.18
C GLY A 138 -16.32 16.22 22.34
N PHE A 139 -16.10 14.90 22.38
CA PHE A 139 -16.96 13.93 21.68
C PHE A 139 -17.62 12.93 22.63
N ASN A 140 -16.82 12.21 23.41
CA ASN A 140 -17.31 11.12 24.28
C ASN A 140 -16.81 11.22 25.73
N LEU A 141 -16.17 12.33 26.08
CA LEU A 141 -15.78 12.67 27.44
C LEU A 141 -16.71 13.75 28.01
N PRO A 142 -17.02 13.72 29.31
CA PRO A 142 -17.68 14.84 29.99
C PRO A 142 -16.89 16.15 29.84
N ASP A 143 -17.55 17.31 29.84
CA ASP A 143 -16.85 18.60 29.65
C ASP A 143 -15.80 18.87 30.75
N ASN A 144 -16.06 18.43 31.97
CA ASN A 144 -15.17 18.54 33.12
C ASN A 144 -14.29 17.30 33.33
N TRP A 145 -14.05 16.51 32.28
CA TRP A 145 -13.27 15.28 32.40
C TRP A 145 -11.86 15.52 32.94
N GLU A 146 -11.26 16.70 32.75
CA GLU A 146 -9.92 17.06 33.27
C GLU A 146 -9.90 17.22 34.80
N ASP A 147 -11.03 17.60 35.41
CA ASP A 147 -11.15 17.80 36.86
C ASP A 147 -11.57 16.51 37.59
N ASP A 148 -11.96 15.47 36.86
CA ASP A 148 -12.43 14.22 37.43
C ASP A 148 -11.26 13.50 38.15
N PRO A 149 -11.40 13.15 39.45
CA PRO A 149 -10.36 12.41 40.17
C PRO A 149 -10.06 11.03 39.57
N ALA A 150 -10.95 10.48 38.75
CA ALA A 150 -10.78 9.23 38.01
C ALA A 150 -10.07 9.40 36.66
N GLN A 151 -9.09 10.30 36.54
CA GLN A 151 -8.27 10.51 35.32
C GLN A 151 -7.79 9.21 34.65
N TYR A 152 -7.51 8.18 35.44
CA TYR A 152 -7.07 6.87 34.95
C TYR A 152 -8.07 6.19 33.99
N ALA A 153 -9.35 6.58 34.02
CA ALA A 153 -10.40 6.08 33.14
C ALA A 153 -10.35 6.72 31.73
N TYR A 154 -9.75 7.90 31.59
CA TYR A 154 -9.70 8.68 30.33
C TYR A 154 -8.39 8.53 29.56
N LYS A 155 -7.71 7.39 29.72
CA LYS A 155 -6.46 7.11 28.99
C LYS A 155 -6.72 6.41 27.65
N ARG A 156 -6.05 6.87 26.59
CA ARG A 156 -5.93 6.09 25.36
C ARG A 156 -5.00 4.92 25.61
N GLN A 157 -5.53 3.71 25.56
CA GLN A 157 -4.69 2.51 25.54
C GLN A 157 -4.20 2.29 24.12
N ILE A 158 -2.96 2.69 23.86
CA ILE A 158 -2.25 2.30 22.64
C ILE A 158 -1.76 0.89 22.88
N VAL A 159 -2.59 -0.10 22.55
CA VAL A 159 -2.19 -1.50 22.63
C VAL A 159 -1.29 -1.79 21.45
N ASN A 160 0.01 -1.67 21.68
CA ASN A 160 0.99 -2.37 20.87
C ASN A 160 0.86 -3.85 21.25
N ASP A 161 0.11 -4.64 20.48
CA ASP A 161 0.16 -6.10 20.62
C ASP A 161 1.63 -6.52 20.69
N GLY A 162 2.06 -7.15 21.79
CA GLY A 162 3.45 -7.51 22.03
C GLY A 162 4.03 -8.47 20.97
N ASN A 163 3.20 -8.89 20.00
CA ASN A 163 3.59 -9.61 18.81
C ASN A 163 3.93 -8.71 17.61
N PHE A 164 4.08 -7.39 17.79
CA PHE A 164 4.72 -6.54 16.79
C PHE A 164 6.19 -6.93 16.66
N LYS A 165 6.51 -7.70 15.62
CA LYS A 165 7.87 -7.68 15.06
C LYS A 165 8.03 -6.33 14.36
N ALA A 166 8.25 -5.27 15.12
CA ALA A 166 8.80 -4.04 14.60
C ALA A 166 10.20 -4.38 14.07
N GLN A 167 10.27 -4.82 12.81
CA GLN A 167 11.53 -5.04 12.14
C GLN A 167 12.14 -3.67 11.90
N ASN A 168 12.91 -3.19 12.88
CA ASN A 168 13.82 -2.06 12.74
C ASN A 168 14.99 -2.46 11.83
N SER A 169 14.65 -2.80 10.60
CA SER A 169 15.64 -3.01 9.55
C SER A 169 15.93 -1.64 8.98
N HIS A 170 17.07 -1.05 9.33
CA HIS A 170 17.51 0.16 8.67
C HIS A 170 17.70 -0.13 7.18
N SER A 171 17.14 0.74 6.34
CA SER A 171 17.40 0.66 4.90
C SER A 171 18.91 0.74 4.67
N ALA A 172 19.44 -0.16 3.85
CA ALA A 172 20.86 -0.10 3.44
C ALA A 172 21.18 1.18 2.64
N ARG A 173 20.15 1.88 2.14
CA ARG A 173 20.24 3.15 1.42
C ARG A 173 19.13 4.09 1.90
N PRO A 174 19.29 4.71 3.08
CA PRO A 174 18.28 5.59 3.64
C PRO A 174 18.06 6.83 2.76
N ASP A 175 19.07 7.26 2.01
CA ASP A 175 19.01 8.33 1.01
C ASP A 175 18.02 8.06 -0.14
N LYS A 176 17.62 6.80 -0.33
CA LYS A 176 16.67 6.37 -1.37
C LYS A 176 15.39 5.79 -0.78
N ASP A 177 15.23 5.81 0.53
CA ASP A 177 13.99 5.38 1.14
C ASP A 177 12.96 6.50 0.99
N VAL A 178 11.85 6.18 0.34
CA VAL A 178 10.77 7.12 0.10
C VAL A 178 9.60 6.66 0.95
N CYS A 179 9.33 7.42 2.01
CA CYS A 179 8.15 7.22 2.84
C CYS A 179 6.90 7.60 2.02
N LEU A 180 5.88 6.72 2.02
CA LEU A 180 4.61 6.99 1.33
C LEU A 180 3.64 7.77 2.21
N ASN A 181 3.78 7.66 3.54
CA ASN A 181 2.97 8.33 4.54
C ASN A 181 3.80 8.65 5.79
N ASP A 182 4.30 9.89 5.89
CA ASP A 182 5.09 10.33 7.04
C ASP A 182 4.20 11.09 8.03
N GLY A 183 3.81 10.44 9.13
CA GLY A 183 2.92 11.05 10.14
C GLY A 183 1.44 11.14 9.75
N GLU A 184 1.06 10.70 8.55
CA GLU A 184 -0.31 10.81 8.05
C GLU A 184 -1.24 9.73 8.64
N GLY A 185 -0.69 8.63 9.16
CA GLY A 185 -1.43 7.50 9.73
C GLY A 185 -1.43 7.48 11.26
N TYR A 186 -1.34 6.28 11.84
CA TYR A 186 -1.32 6.09 13.30
C TYR A 186 0.01 6.46 13.98
N MET A 187 1.11 6.50 13.22
CA MET A 187 2.44 6.82 13.72
C MET A 187 2.73 8.31 13.51
N VAL A 188 3.53 8.90 14.40
CA VAL A 188 4.07 10.26 14.24
C VAL A 188 5.09 10.31 13.09
N ALA A 189 5.29 11.50 12.52
CA ALA A 189 6.32 11.69 11.50
C ALA A 189 7.73 11.48 12.07
N GLU A 190 8.67 11.10 11.20
CA GLU A 190 10.05 10.78 11.60
C GLU A 190 10.75 11.97 12.26
N GLN A 191 10.69 13.16 11.66
CA GLN A 191 11.39 14.33 12.18
C GLN A 191 10.92 14.74 13.59
N PRO A 192 9.61 14.96 13.86
CA PRO A 192 9.14 15.25 15.22
C PRO A 192 9.48 14.17 16.24
N TYR A 193 9.54 12.91 15.82
CA TYR A 193 9.94 11.81 16.70
C TYR A 193 11.43 11.91 17.08
N GLN A 194 12.30 12.20 16.13
CA GLN A 194 13.73 12.40 16.41
C GLN A 194 14.00 13.62 17.29
N GLU A 195 13.22 14.70 17.15
CA GLU A 195 13.34 15.90 17.99
C GLU A 195 12.90 15.66 19.45
N TYR A 196 12.06 14.64 19.68
CA TYR A 196 11.60 14.26 21.02
C TYR A 196 12.60 13.36 21.78
N LEU A 197 13.42 12.58 21.06
CA LEU A 197 14.42 11.67 21.64
C LEU A 197 15.64 12.41 22.19
#